data_AF-A0A820XBC0-F1
#
_entry.id   AF-A0A820XBC0-F1
#
_cell.length_a   1.000
_cell.length_b   1.000
_cell.length_c   1.000
_cell.angle_alpha   90.00
_cell.angle_beta   90.00
_cell.angle_gamma   90.00
#
_symmetry.space_group_name_H-M   'P 1'
#
loop_
_entity.id
_entity.type
_entity.pdbx_description
1 polymer ?
#
loop_
_entity_poly.entity_id
_entity_poly.type
_entity_poly.pdbx_seq_one_letter_code
_entity_poly.pdbx_strand_id
1 'polypeptide(L)'
;CLNLVLNRVKSVSDVTEEILHEDPSLINSAIFYSISSTQPGLRGIELGNALIKRCVLQLQAEHPELEKFSSLSPIPDFRKWLMEELHSSSTSIISSEIRSWFHSLFSTSTWHLDETVLDEIRPILMRLCAYYLTQVKHSKTGYARDPVANFHLRNGAVVWRLNWLADRSERGWKQSLSMMVNYRYYSFDRIDRNSIDYIDKQKIQI
;
A
#
# COMPACT_ATOMS: atom_id res chain seq x y z
N CYS A 1 -5.37 19.09 6.26
CA CYS A 1 -5.94 17.73 6.29
C CYS A 1 -7.18 17.66 5.42
N LEU A 2 -7.02 17.11 4.22
CA LEU A 2 -8.06 17.06 3.19
C LEU A 2 -9.12 15.98 3.47
N ASN A 3 -10.39 16.31 3.27
CA ASN A 3 -11.48 15.38 2.95
C ASN A 3 -11.26 14.56 1.66
N LEU A 4 -10.06 14.65 1.08
CA LEU A 4 -9.62 13.75 0.03
C LEU A 4 -9.21 12.45 0.70
N VAL A 5 -9.93 11.38 0.35
CA VAL A 5 -9.25 10.10 0.29
C VAL A 5 -8.06 10.32 -0.65
N LEU A 6 -6.85 10.41 -0.09
CA LEU A 6 -5.64 10.62 -0.87
C LEU A 6 -5.47 9.37 -1.74
N ASN A 7 -5.92 9.48 -2.99
CA ASN A 7 -5.82 8.43 -4.00
C ASN A 7 -4.52 8.56 -4.80
N ARG A 8 -3.76 9.65 -4.57
CA ARG A 8 -2.60 10.02 -5.37
C ARG A 8 -1.59 10.78 -4.52
N VAL A 9 -0.32 10.46 -4.69
CA VAL A 9 0.77 11.34 -4.26
C VAL A 9 0.91 12.40 -5.35
N LYS A 10 0.45 13.62 -5.07
CA LYS A 10 0.99 14.80 -5.76
C LYS A 10 2.35 15.08 -5.12
N SER A 11 3.35 15.48 -5.90
CA SER A 11 4.61 15.92 -5.31
C SER A 11 4.31 17.09 -4.37
N VAL A 12 4.99 17.12 -3.23
CA VAL A 12 4.92 18.25 -2.28
C VAL A 12 5.32 19.58 -2.94
N SER A 13 5.97 19.53 -4.11
CA SER A 13 6.34 20.69 -4.93
C SER A 13 5.17 21.37 -5.67
N ASP A 14 3.99 20.74 -5.76
CA ASP A 14 2.81 21.32 -6.45
C ASP A 14 1.81 21.96 -5.46
N VAL A 15 2.16 22.01 -4.17
CA VAL A 15 1.39 22.78 -3.18
C VAL A 15 1.91 24.21 -3.25
N THR A 16 1.27 25.04 -4.06
CA THR A 16 1.33 26.49 -3.86
C THR A 16 0.82 26.76 -2.45
N GLU A 17 1.59 27.47 -1.63
CA GLU A 17 1.21 27.95 -0.29
C GLU A 17 0.05 28.97 -0.35
N GLU A 18 -1.06 28.61 -0.99
CA GLU A 18 -2.33 29.19 -0.58
C GLU A 18 -2.64 28.54 0.75
N ILE A 19 -2.56 29.33 1.82
CA ILE A 19 -3.08 28.97 3.14
C ILE A 19 -4.59 28.80 2.95
N LEU A 20 -5.00 27.60 2.55
CA LEU A 20 -6.38 27.19 2.56
C LEU A 20 -6.79 27.19 4.03
N HIS A 21 -7.64 28.14 4.42
CA HIS A 21 -8.33 28.08 5.70
C HIS A 21 -9.21 26.81 5.68
N GLU A 22 -8.70 25.75 6.29
CA GLU A 22 -9.45 24.51 6.45
C GLU A 22 -10.48 24.71 7.55
N ASP A 23 -11.75 24.40 7.27
CA ASP A 23 -12.80 24.34 8.27
C ASP A 23 -12.59 23.08 9.13
N PRO A 24 -12.23 23.21 10.42
CA PRO A 24 -11.96 22.06 11.28
C PRO A 24 -13.16 21.12 11.43
N SER A 25 -14.39 21.63 11.27
CA SER A 25 -15.62 20.82 11.38
C SER A 25 -15.75 19.78 10.26
N LEU A 26 -15.02 19.97 9.16
CA LEU A 26 -15.03 19.07 8.01
C LEU A 26 -13.94 17.99 8.11
N ILE A 27 -13.02 18.07 9.08
CA ILE A 27 -11.86 17.17 9.18
C ILE A 27 -12.22 15.97 10.07
N ASN A 28 -12.42 14.79 9.46
CA ASN A 28 -12.72 13.55 10.20
C ASN A 28 -11.74 12.39 9.92
N SER A 29 -10.70 12.64 9.13
CA SER A 29 -9.80 11.60 8.63
C SER A 29 -8.33 12.00 8.75
N ALA A 30 -7.48 11.06 9.16
CA ALA A 30 -6.03 11.21 9.17
C ALA A 30 -5.37 10.18 8.22
N ILE A 31 -4.47 10.66 7.35
CA ILE A 31 -3.77 9.84 6.38
C ILE A 31 -2.26 9.85 6.61
N PHE A 32 -1.69 8.68 6.93
CA PHE A 32 -0.25 8.47 7.01
C PHE A 32 0.35 8.25 5.62
N TYR A 33 0.97 9.26 5.03
CA TYR A 33 1.56 9.18 3.68
C TYR A 33 3.06 8.86 3.67
N SER A 34 3.76 9.03 4.80
CA SER A 34 5.18 8.73 4.94
C SER A 34 5.51 8.24 6.34
N ILE A 35 6.19 7.10 6.43
CA ILE A 35 6.72 6.53 7.67
C ILE A 35 8.15 6.09 7.36
N SER A 36 9.14 6.69 8.03
CA SER A 36 10.56 6.44 7.77
C SER A 36 11.29 6.11 9.06
N SER A 37 12.13 5.06 9.04
CA SER A 37 13.09 4.82 10.12
C SER A 37 14.28 5.76 9.95
N THR A 38 14.55 6.58 10.96
CA THR A 38 15.63 7.58 10.94
C THR A 38 17.00 7.00 11.22
N GLN A 39 17.07 5.76 11.73
CA GLN A 39 18.31 5.11 12.14
C GLN A 39 18.53 3.81 11.36
N PRO A 40 19.45 3.78 10.38
CA PRO A 40 19.76 2.57 9.61
C PRO A 40 20.17 1.38 10.48
N GLY A 41 20.84 1.63 11.60
CA GLY A 41 21.29 0.61 12.57
C GLY A 41 20.15 -0.07 13.35
N LEU A 42 18.93 0.47 13.30
CA LEU A 42 17.73 -0.13 13.91
C LEU A 42 16.86 -0.85 12.88
N ARG A 43 17.34 -1.03 11.65
CA ARG A 43 16.62 -1.76 10.60
C ARG A 43 16.43 -3.22 11.01
N GLY A 44 15.19 -3.62 11.26
CA GLY A 44 14.84 -4.96 11.72
C GLY A 44 14.72 -5.09 13.25
N ILE A 45 15.05 -4.04 14.01
CA ILE A 45 14.67 -3.96 15.41
C ILE A 45 13.20 -3.56 15.44
N GLU A 46 12.35 -4.47 15.91
CA GLU A 46 10.93 -4.22 16.11
C GLU A 46 10.76 -3.13 17.17
N LEU A 47 10.76 -1.86 16.76
CA LEU A 47 10.35 -0.72 17.58
C LEU A 47 8.82 -0.78 17.80
N GLY A 48 8.33 -1.88 18.36
CA GLY A 48 6.97 -2.13 18.79
C GLY A 48 5.94 -2.30 17.68
N ASN A 49 5.19 -3.41 17.73
CA ASN A 49 3.95 -3.65 16.96
C ASN A 49 2.79 -2.69 17.37
N ALA A 50 3.10 -1.42 17.66
CA ALA A 50 2.16 -0.44 18.20
C ALA A 50 2.52 1.02 17.88
N LEU A 51 3.47 1.30 16.97
CA LEU A 51 3.82 2.68 16.61
C LEU A 51 2.61 3.45 16.09
N ILE A 52 1.92 2.85 15.11
CA ILE A 52 0.75 3.51 14.51
C ILE A 52 -0.42 3.51 15.48
N LYS A 53 -0.57 2.45 16.29
CA LYS A 53 -1.56 2.41 17.37
C LYS A 53 -1.40 3.60 18.32
N ARG A 54 -0.18 3.86 18.82
CA ARG A 54 0.11 5.00 19.70
C ARG A 54 -0.16 6.34 19.01
N CYS A 55 0.21 6.45 17.74
CA CYS A 55 -0.04 7.66 16.97
C CYS A 55 -1.55 7.93 16.78
N VAL A 56 -2.33 6.91 16.43
CA VAL A 56 -3.79 7.00 16.30
C VAL A 56 -4.42 7.41 17.64
N LEU A 57 -4.00 6.81 18.76
CA LEU A 57 -4.49 7.18 20.09
C LEU A 57 -4.19 8.63 20.45
N GLN A 58 -2.97 9.09 20.20
CA GLN A 58 -2.58 10.47 20.47
C GLN A 58 -3.38 11.44 19.61
N LEU A 59 -3.51 11.17 18.31
CA LEU A 59 -4.29 11.99 17.40
C LEU A 59 -5.77 12.05 17.80
N GLN A 60 -6.35 10.92 18.20
CA GLN A 60 -7.76 10.89 18.62
C GLN A 60 -7.99 11.59 19.97
N ALA A 61 -6.99 11.62 20.85
CA ALA A 61 -7.06 12.37 22.11
C ALA A 61 -6.96 13.89 21.88
N GLU A 62 -6.14 14.33 20.93
CA GLU A 62 -5.98 15.74 20.56
C GLU A 62 -7.11 16.25 19.65
N HIS A 63 -7.63 15.36 18.79
CA HIS A 63 -8.64 15.64 17.78
C HIS A 63 -9.75 14.56 17.80
N PRO A 64 -10.72 14.65 18.74
CA PRO A 64 -11.79 13.67 18.87
C PRO A 64 -12.69 13.54 17.63
N GLU A 65 -12.73 14.55 16.78
CA GLU A 65 -13.42 14.58 15.48
C GLU A 65 -12.83 13.58 14.45
N LEU A 66 -11.59 13.11 14.65
CA LEU A 66 -10.95 12.14 13.77
C LEU A 66 -11.48 10.73 14.03
N GLU A 67 -12.31 10.26 13.10
CA GLU A 67 -12.92 8.92 13.16
C GLU A 67 -12.24 7.90 12.25
N LYS A 68 -11.51 8.36 11.23
CA LYS A 68 -10.99 7.50 10.16
C LYS A 68 -9.48 7.63 10.04
N PHE A 69 -8.79 6.51 10.19
CA PHE A 69 -7.34 6.46 10.10
C PHE A 69 -6.93 5.52 8.98
N SER A 70 -6.09 6.00 8.08
CA SER A 70 -5.58 5.19 6.96
C SER A 70 -4.16 5.60 6.62
N SER A 71 -3.46 4.77 5.87
CA SER A 71 -2.25 5.20 5.16
C SER A 71 -2.53 5.43 3.68
N LEU A 72 -1.59 6.06 2.97
CA LEU A 72 -1.39 5.92 1.54
C LEU A 72 0.04 5.43 1.33
N SER A 73 0.20 4.12 1.10
CA SER A 73 1.49 3.45 1.20
C SER A 73 1.98 2.92 -0.15
N PRO A 74 3.29 2.95 -0.41
CA PRO A 74 3.88 2.30 -1.57
C PRO A 74 3.79 0.77 -1.43
N ILE A 75 3.97 0.07 -2.56
CA ILE A 75 3.97 -1.40 -2.63
C ILE A 75 5.34 -1.84 -3.20
N PRO A 76 6.43 -1.67 -2.42
CA PRO A 76 7.75 -2.01 -2.91
C PRO A 76 7.81 -3.48 -3.35
N ASP A 77 8.63 -3.77 -4.35
CA ASP A 77 8.87 -5.11 -4.88
C ASP A 77 7.70 -5.80 -5.61
N PHE A 78 6.52 -5.18 -5.74
CA PHE A 78 5.43 -5.78 -6.54
C PHE A 78 5.83 -6.03 -7.99
N ARG A 79 6.45 -5.04 -8.67
CA ARG A 79 6.92 -5.23 -10.05
C ARG A 79 7.96 -6.34 -10.13
N LYS A 80 8.89 -6.40 -9.16
CA LYS A 80 9.91 -7.44 -9.09
C LYS A 80 9.27 -8.82 -8.98
N TRP A 81 8.33 -8.98 -8.03
CA TRP A 81 7.56 -10.21 -7.88
C TRP A 81 6.84 -10.60 -9.18
N LEU A 82 6.13 -9.66 -9.81
CA LEU A 82 5.43 -9.94 -11.06
C LEU A 82 6.39 -10.44 -12.16
N MET A 83 7.56 -9.81 -12.31
CA MET A 83 8.55 -10.25 -13.28
C MET A 83 9.09 -11.65 -12.95
N GLU A 84 9.30 -11.98 -11.68
CA GLU A 84 9.70 -13.35 -11.27
C GLU A 84 8.61 -14.37 -11.61
N GLU A 85 7.34 -14.05 -11.33
CA GLU A 85 6.21 -14.90 -11.67
C GLU A 85 6.08 -15.11 -13.19
N LEU A 86 6.28 -14.07 -13.99
CA LEU A 86 6.24 -14.13 -15.47
C LEU A 86 7.37 -14.96 -16.09
N HIS A 87 8.52 -15.09 -15.42
CA HIS A 87 9.59 -15.99 -15.87
C HIS A 87 9.44 -17.41 -15.32
N SER A 88 8.76 -17.58 -14.19
CA SER A 88 8.60 -18.89 -13.55
C SER A 88 7.46 -19.69 -14.19
N SER A 89 7.76 -20.86 -14.77
CA SER A 89 6.75 -21.78 -15.32
C SER A 89 5.89 -22.48 -14.25
N SER A 90 6.12 -22.21 -12.96
CA SER A 90 5.59 -23.03 -11.85
C SER A 90 4.29 -22.54 -11.22
N THR A 91 3.85 -21.31 -11.48
CA THR A 91 2.70 -20.70 -10.77
C THR A 91 1.44 -20.60 -11.62
N SER A 92 0.35 -21.18 -11.11
CA SER A 92 -0.94 -21.32 -11.80
C SER A 92 -1.77 -20.04 -11.93
N ILE A 93 -1.35 -18.92 -11.34
CA ILE A 93 -2.19 -17.71 -11.25
C ILE A 93 -2.16 -16.84 -12.50
N ILE A 94 -1.11 -16.94 -13.32
CA ILE A 94 -0.98 -16.22 -14.58
C ILE A 94 -1.05 -17.25 -15.71
N SER A 95 -2.10 -17.18 -16.53
CA SER A 95 -2.24 -18.06 -17.69
C SER A 95 -1.15 -17.81 -18.72
N SER A 96 -0.92 -18.78 -19.61
CA SER A 96 0.03 -18.66 -20.73
C SER A 96 -0.24 -17.43 -21.59
N GLU A 97 -1.51 -17.16 -21.88
CA GLU A 97 -1.94 -16.05 -22.75
C GLU A 97 -1.62 -14.71 -22.10
N ILE A 98 -1.96 -14.55 -20.81
CA ILE A 98 -1.67 -13.34 -20.04
C ILE A 98 -0.16 -13.12 -19.95
N ARG A 99 0.61 -14.19 -19.74
CA ARG A 99 2.07 -14.14 -19.64
C ARG A 99 2.71 -13.67 -20.94
N SER A 100 2.33 -14.26 -22.08
CA SER A 100 2.79 -13.83 -23.41
C SER A 100 2.44 -12.37 -23.68
N TRP A 101 1.23 -11.95 -23.30
CA TRP A 101 0.79 -10.57 -23.43
C TRP A 101 1.64 -9.60 -22.58
N PHE A 102 1.94 -9.92 -21.33
CA PHE A 102 2.85 -9.12 -20.48
C PHE A 102 4.26 -9.03 -21.06
N HIS A 103 4.81 -10.12 -21.62
CA HIS A 103 6.12 -10.10 -22.27
C HIS A 103 6.14 -9.15 -23.47
N SER A 104 5.11 -9.20 -24.33
CA SER A 104 4.96 -8.27 -25.45
C SER A 104 4.85 -6.83 -24.96
N LEU A 105 4.01 -6.59 -23.94
CA LEU A 105 3.76 -5.25 -23.41
C LEU A 105 5.03 -4.62 -22.82
N PHE A 106 5.74 -5.34 -21.96
CA PHE A 106 6.95 -4.84 -21.31
C PHE A 106 8.16 -4.74 -22.23
N SER A 107 8.10 -5.29 -23.46
CA SER A 107 9.12 -5.07 -24.49
C SER A 107 9.10 -3.65 -25.06
N THR A 108 7.95 -2.96 -24.98
CA THR A 108 7.80 -1.57 -25.45
C THR A 108 8.07 -0.62 -24.29
N SER A 109 9.04 0.30 -24.41
CA SER A 109 9.42 1.18 -23.27
C SER A 109 8.34 2.20 -22.88
N THR A 110 7.39 2.48 -23.77
CA THR A 110 6.40 3.56 -23.67
C THR A 110 4.96 3.10 -23.45
N TRP A 111 4.72 1.81 -23.16
CA TRP A 111 3.35 1.28 -22.98
C TRP A 111 2.52 2.06 -21.95
N HIS A 112 3.18 2.60 -20.93
CA HIS A 112 2.56 3.36 -19.83
C HIS A 112 2.12 4.78 -20.23
N LEU A 113 2.36 5.20 -21.48
CA LEU A 113 1.89 6.46 -22.06
C LEU A 113 0.57 6.30 -22.83
N ASP A 114 0.16 5.07 -23.14
CA ASP A 114 -1.08 4.78 -23.85
C ASP A 114 -2.20 4.49 -22.84
N GLU A 115 -3.14 5.42 -22.70
CA GLU A 115 -4.26 5.29 -21.76
C GLU A 115 -5.20 4.12 -22.13
N THR A 116 -5.28 3.72 -23.41
CA THR A 116 -6.05 2.54 -23.84
C THR A 116 -5.46 1.27 -23.26
N VAL A 117 -4.14 1.14 -23.37
CA VAL A 117 -3.37 0.04 -22.79
C VAL A 117 -3.50 0.04 -21.27
N LEU A 118 -3.46 1.21 -20.63
CA LEU A 118 -3.63 1.35 -19.18
C LEU A 118 -5.02 0.88 -18.71
N ASP A 119 -6.07 1.17 -19.46
CA ASP A 119 -7.42 0.72 -19.13
C ASP A 119 -7.60 -0.79 -19.30
N GLU A 120 -7.03 -1.36 -20.36
CA GLU A 120 -7.05 -2.81 -20.60
C GLU A 120 -6.30 -3.59 -19.51
N ILE A 121 -5.13 -3.10 -19.10
CA ILE A 121 -4.27 -3.80 -18.13
C ILE A 121 -4.71 -3.64 -16.68
N ARG A 122 -5.37 -2.53 -16.35
CA ARG A 122 -5.77 -2.17 -14.98
C ARG A 122 -6.42 -3.31 -14.21
N PRO A 123 -7.50 -3.98 -14.69
CA PRO A 123 -8.16 -5.04 -13.91
C PRO A 123 -7.22 -6.23 -13.63
N ILE A 124 -6.34 -6.55 -14.56
CA ILE A 124 -5.38 -7.66 -14.44
C ILE A 124 -4.33 -7.32 -13.37
N LEU A 125 -3.70 -6.15 -13.48
CA LEU A 125 -2.68 -5.71 -12.52
C LEU A 125 -3.24 -5.49 -11.13
N MET A 126 -4.43 -4.90 -11.00
CA MET A 126 -5.08 -4.73 -9.70
C MET A 126 -5.37 -6.07 -9.03
N ARG A 127 -5.83 -7.08 -9.79
CA ARG A 127 -6.06 -8.44 -9.26
C ARG A 127 -4.77 -9.11 -8.82
N LEU A 128 -3.71 -9.01 -9.61
CA LEU A 128 -2.39 -9.56 -9.28
C LEU A 128 -1.79 -8.86 -8.07
N CYS A 129 -1.96 -7.54 -7.94
CA CYS A 129 -1.51 -6.77 -6.79
C CYS A 129 -2.27 -7.14 -5.52
N ALA A 130 -3.59 -7.32 -5.60
CA ALA A 130 -4.39 -7.81 -4.48
C ALA A 130 -3.94 -9.21 -4.03
N TYR A 131 -3.65 -10.11 -4.98
CA TYR A 131 -3.09 -11.42 -4.69
C TYR A 131 -1.71 -11.32 -4.03
N TYR A 132 -0.82 -10.48 -4.56
CA TYR A 132 0.51 -10.24 -3.99
C TYR A 132 0.44 -9.81 -2.52
N LEU A 133 -0.41 -8.83 -2.20
CA LEU A 133 -0.53 -8.30 -0.84
C LEU A 133 -1.16 -9.28 0.16
N THR A 134 -2.04 -10.18 -0.30
CA THR A 134 -2.88 -11.01 0.58
C THR A 134 -2.45 -12.47 0.64
N GLN A 135 -1.94 -13.02 -0.45
CA GLN A 135 -1.64 -14.45 -0.58
C GLN A 135 -0.15 -14.75 -0.65
N VAL A 136 0.67 -13.83 -1.17
CA VAL A 136 2.11 -14.09 -1.33
C VAL A 136 2.84 -13.86 -0.01
N LYS A 137 3.45 -14.93 0.50
CA LYS A 137 4.15 -14.93 1.80
C LYS A 137 5.65 -15.17 1.65
N HIS A 138 6.41 -14.73 2.63
CA HIS A 138 7.82 -15.05 2.75
C HIS A 138 7.98 -16.53 3.16
N SER A 139 8.70 -17.33 2.36
CA SER A 139 8.79 -18.79 2.52
C SER A 139 9.29 -19.26 3.88
N LYS A 140 10.17 -18.48 4.52
CA LYS A 140 10.73 -18.82 5.83
C LYS A 140 9.85 -18.45 7.03
N THR A 141 9.00 -17.44 6.89
CA THR A 141 8.31 -16.82 8.06
C THR A 141 6.80 -16.83 7.97
N GLY A 142 6.22 -17.08 6.78
CA GLY A 142 4.77 -17.06 6.57
C GLY A 142 4.13 -15.68 6.56
N TYR A 143 4.88 -14.61 6.87
CA TYR A 143 4.40 -13.23 6.82
C TYR A 143 4.25 -12.72 5.37
N ALA A 144 3.47 -11.65 5.19
CA ALA A 144 3.32 -10.97 3.91
C ALA A 144 4.67 -10.68 3.28
N ARG A 145 4.79 -10.94 1.98
CA ARG A 145 6.04 -10.75 1.24
C ARG A 145 6.42 -9.28 1.09
N ASP A 146 5.43 -8.41 0.90
CA ASP A 146 5.63 -6.97 0.85
C ASP A 146 6.02 -6.43 2.25
N PRO A 147 7.17 -5.74 2.39
CA PRO A 147 7.64 -5.28 3.69
C PRO A 147 6.75 -4.19 4.31
N VAL A 148 6.08 -3.36 3.48
CA VAL A 148 5.19 -2.29 3.93
C VAL A 148 3.85 -2.88 4.37
N ALA A 149 3.31 -3.86 3.66
CA ALA A 149 2.17 -4.66 4.07
C ALA A 149 2.46 -5.33 5.42
N ASN A 150 3.59 -6.01 5.53
CA ASN A 150 3.99 -6.67 6.76
C ASN A 150 4.04 -5.68 7.94
N PHE A 151 4.57 -4.47 7.73
CA PHE A 151 4.57 -3.41 8.74
C PHE A 151 3.15 -2.98 9.17
N HIS A 152 2.28 -2.64 8.22
CA HIS A 152 0.94 -2.16 8.55
C HIS A 152 0.06 -3.25 9.18
N LEU A 153 0.17 -4.48 8.70
CA LEU A 153 -0.56 -5.65 9.23
C LEU A 153 -0.13 -5.99 10.66
N ARG A 154 1.17 -5.91 10.97
CA ARG A 154 1.68 -6.02 12.35
C ARG A 154 1.12 -4.94 13.28
N ASN A 155 0.87 -3.75 12.74
CA ASN A 155 0.22 -2.66 13.46
C ASN A 155 -1.33 -2.76 13.45
N GLY A 156 -1.91 -3.87 12.99
CA GLY A 156 -3.36 -4.12 13.08
C GLY A 156 -4.21 -3.48 11.99
N ALA A 157 -3.59 -2.98 10.91
CA ALA A 157 -4.33 -2.44 9.78
C ALA A 157 -4.97 -3.55 8.93
N VAL A 158 -5.94 -3.18 8.08
CA VAL A 158 -6.47 -4.03 7.01
C VAL A 158 -6.00 -3.53 5.65
N VAL A 159 -5.84 -4.44 4.68
CA VAL A 159 -5.63 -4.05 3.27
C VAL A 159 -6.96 -3.51 2.75
N TRP A 160 -7.13 -2.19 2.73
CA TRP A 160 -8.46 -1.61 2.50
C TRP A 160 -8.77 -1.34 1.04
N ARG A 161 -7.84 -0.72 0.31
CA ARG A 161 -8.07 -0.32 -1.09
C ARG A 161 -6.80 -0.16 -1.89
N LEU A 162 -6.78 -0.70 -3.10
CA LEU A 162 -5.75 -0.42 -4.11
C LEU A 162 -6.06 0.86 -4.88
N ASN A 163 -5.04 1.66 -5.13
CA ASN A 163 -5.12 2.91 -5.87
C ASN A 163 -4.33 2.77 -7.17
N TRP A 164 -5.05 2.75 -8.30
CA TRP A 164 -4.48 2.70 -9.65
C TRP A 164 -3.86 4.04 -10.01
N LEU A 165 -2.65 4.03 -10.60
CA LEU A 165 -1.90 5.22 -11.03
C LEU A 165 -1.74 6.30 -9.96
N ALA A 166 -1.58 5.88 -8.71
CA ALA A 166 -1.46 6.75 -7.54
C ALA A 166 -0.09 7.42 -7.42
N ASP A 167 0.97 6.78 -7.93
CA ASP A 167 2.32 7.34 -7.99
C ASP A 167 2.89 7.19 -9.40
N ARG A 168 2.70 8.22 -10.24
CA ARG A 168 3.21 8.24 -11.63
C ARG A 168 4.69 8.63 -11.73
N SER A 169 5.41 8.75 -10.60
CA SER A 169 6.86 8.97 -10.64
C SER A 169 7.60 7.77 -11.22
N GLU A 170 8.84 7.98 -11.68
CA GLU A 170 9.70 6.90 -12.15
C GLU A 170 9.86 5.79 -11.08
N ARG A 171 9.93 6.18 -9.81
CA ARG A 171 9.97 5.26 -8.68
C ARG A 171 8.69 4.43 -8.59
N GLY A 172 7.53 5.06 -8.66
CA GLY A 172 6.23 4.37 -8.59
C GLY A 172 6.07 3.33 -9.70
N TRP A 173 6.46 3.68 -10.93
CA TRP A 173 6.49 2.74 -12.05
C TRP A 173 7.45 1.57 -11.81
N LYS A 174 8.66 1.84 -11.32
CA LYS A 174 9.68 0.81 -11.04
C LYS A 174 9.31 -0.12 -9.89
N GLN A 175 8.62 0.38 -8.86
CA GLN A 175 8.29 -0.41 -7.65
C GLN A 175 7.02 -1.23 -7.83
N SER A 176 5.95 -0.60 -8.31
CA SER A 176 4.59 -1.16 -8.22
C SER A 176 3.72 -0.89 -9.44
N LEU A 177 4.32 -0.52 -10.59
CA LEU A 177 3.56 -0.13 -11.79
C LEU A 177 2.55 0.99 -11.47
N SER A 178 3.01 1.98 -10.70
CA SER A 178 2.26 3.16 -10.28
C SER A 178 1.11 2.90 -9.29
N MET A 179 0.98 1.69 -8.76
CA MET A 179 -0.03 1.38 -7.74
C MET A 179 0.43 1.72 -6.33
N MET A 180 -0.52 2.21 -5.52
CA MET A 180 -0.37 2.36 -4.07
C MET A 180 -1.54 1.68 -3.36
N VAL A 181 -1.47 1.57 -2.04
CA VAL A 181 -2.49 0.91 -1.22
C VAL A 181 -2.82 1.76 0.00
N ASN A 182 -4.09 1.78 0.38
CA ASN A 182 -4.52 2.29 1.66
C ASN A 182 -4.61 1.14 2.67
N TYR A 183 -3.89 1.26 3.78
CA TYR A 183 -4.09 0.40 4.95
C TYR A 183 -4.96 1.12 5.97
N ARG A 184 -6.13 0.57 6.28
CA ARG A 184 -7.08 1.22 7.19
C ARG A 184 -6.92 0.70 8.62
N TYR A 185 -6.92 1.63 9.56
CA TYR A 185 -6.93 1.37 10.99
C TYR A 185 -8.35 1.62 11.51
N TYR A 186 -8.95 0.60 12.12
CA TYR A 186 -10.28 0.67 12.71
C TYR A 186 -10.19 1.07 14.19
N SER A 187 -11.27 0.85 14.95
CA SER A 187 -11.31 1.00 16.40
C SER A 187 -10.18 0.23 17.10
N PHE A 188 -9.82 0.71 18.29
CA PHE A 188 -8.71 0.17 19.10
C PHE A 188 -8.82 -1.35 19.32
N ASP A 189 -10.02 -1.86 19.63
CA ASP A 189 -10.27 -3.28 19.83
C ASP A 189 -10.01 -4.12 18.57
N ARG A 190 -10.27 -3.54 17.40
CA ARG A 190 -10.01 -4.18 16.10
C ARG A 190 -8.53 -4.14 15.75
N ILE A 191 -7.83 -3.03 16.03
CA ILE A 191 -6.38 -2.93 15.80
C ILE A 191 -5.65 -4.05 16.54
N ASP A 192 -5.94 -4.24 17.82
CA ASP A 192 -5.28 -5.28 18.63
C ASP A 192 -5.60 -6.68 18.13
N ARG A 193 -6.88 -6.96 17.85
CA ARG A 193 -7.30 -8.26 17.32
C ARG A 193 -6.64 -8.58 15.99
N ASN A 194 -6.60 -7.61 15.07
CA ASN A 194 -5.99 -7.79 13.76
C ASN A 194 -4.49 -8.02 13.87
N SER A 195 -3.81 -7.28 14.75
CA SER A 195 -2.38 -7.44 15.00
C SER A 195 -2.07 -8.85 15.53
N ILE A 196 -2.82 -9.32 16.53
CA ILE A 196 -2.69 -10.66 17.10
C ILE A 196 -2.96 -11.73 16.04
N ASP A 197 -4.07 -11.63 15.30
CA ASP A 197 -4.40 -12.59 14.23
C ASP A 197 -3.32 -12.67 13.15
N TYR A 198 -2.67 -11.54 12.82
CA TYR A 198 -1.58 -11.52 11.85
C TYR A 198 -0.26 -12.06 12.43
N ILE A 199 0.09 -11.70 13.65
CA ILE A 199 1.34 -12.17 14.29
C ILE A 199 1.27 -13.68 14.54
N ASP A 200 0.18 -14.15 15.13
CA ASP A 200 0.07 -15.54 15.58
C ASP A 200 -0.32 -16.50 14.43
N LYS A 201 -1.22 -16.07 13.55
CA LYS A 201 -1.84 -16.94 12.53
C LYS A 201 -1.51 -16.52 11.09
N GLN A 202 -0.75 -15.44 10.90
CA GLN A 202 -0.43 -14.86 9.58
C GLN A 202 -1.67 -14.55 8.73
N LYS A 203 -2.82 -14.36 9.40
CA LYS A 203 -4.11 -14.06 8.80
C LYS A 203 -4.15 -12.59 8.38
N ILE A 204 -4.42 -12.34 7.11
CA ILE A 204 -4.57 -10.99 6.56
C ILE A 204 -6.05 -10.64 6.51
N GLN A 205 -6.40 -9.49 7.07
CA GLN A 205 -7.74 -8.92 7.01
C GLN A 205 -7.83 -7.98 5.80
N ILE A 206 -8.91 -8.10 5.03
CA ILE A 206 -9.23 -7.29 3.86
C ILE A 206 -10.51 -6.51 4.12
#